data_AF-A0A8T3WRN2-F1
#
_entry.id   AF-A0A8T3WRN2-F1
#
_cell.length_a   1.000
_cell.length_b   1.000
_cell.length_c   1.000
_cell.angle_alpha   90.00
_cell.angle_beta   90.00
_cell.angle_gamma   90.00
#
_symmetry.space_group_name_H-M   'P 1'
#
loop_
_entity.id
_entity.type
_entity.pdbx_description
1 polymer ?
#
loop_
_entity_poly.entity_id
_entity_poly.type
_entity_poly.pdbx_seq_one_letter_code
_entity_poly.pdbx_strand_id
1 'polypeptide(L)'
;MNNLQAVFEFLYKNQEDRHNINQLAKLVNISVGSAFKILKNLKNGNYVEVIYEKNSTYYKIKLSDKSREFYYQIMMDINQGEKKKTKIVGTIGPASNNPKIVRRLIDNGLDCIRINASHCDENSALQLINTIRKTSSEIPIILDIPGPKIRLNNLSKSLEIKSGDIIKFKFKKSGDDSLLLDTPLHKFVSKGHRILVDDGKIELRVLGSSKSSISCQVLNNGILTKSKGLNFPDSFVDYGDMSENDKFWIKFAMKNDIDFIGTSFVRSQSDIKKLNRVLGYDSLKEVVGGKIKVIAKIETKEAIKNYKEIISEAYGIMIDRGDLASETRFEIIPRLQKIIIEECNRQGKPVIIATQMLDSMVSNPQPTKAEISDIANSVLDGASCLMLSAETAAGKYPLDAVKTMSKVIREVEGEIVKKNFSPDRNVTFTDCIVNAISEIDKMLRMDAILVITSGGYTARMLASKKLRPRIIAITNKEKVFRQMHILWGITPMKIAADLEDITNREKAAAITEAIKKGFITKTSLIILTGSVFHFKSKRTNMIEMHKVNEFLDFVKSNG
;
A
#
# COMPACT_ATOMS: atom_id res chain seq x y z
N MET A 1 -19.63 36.98 -2.94
CA MET A 1 -20.88 36.21 -2.98
C MET A 1 -20.65 34.94 -2.17
N ASN A 2 -21.15 34.88 -0.93
CA ASN A 2 -20.74 33.86 0.06
C ASN A 2 -21.26 32.44 -0.18
N ASN A 3 -21.92 32.16 -1.31
CA ASN A 3 -22.28 30.79 -1.68
C ASN A 3 -22.60 30.67 -3.18
N LEU A 4 -21.63 30.92 -4.07
CA LEU A 4 -21.83 30.83 -5.52
C LEU A 4 -22.35 29.43 -5.94
N GLN A 5 -21.87 28.37 -5.29
CA GLN A 5 -22.35 27.00 -5.51
C GLN A 5 -23.86 26.88 -5.35
N ALA A 6 -24.39 27.34 -4.21
CA ALA A 6 -25.82 27.27 -3.93
C ALA A 6 -26.65 28.10 -4.93
N VAL A 7 -26.11 29.22 -5.43
CA VAL A 7 -26.76 29.99 -6.52
C VAL A 7 -26.85 29.15 -7.79
N PHE A 8 -25.75 28.54 -8.24
CA PHE A 8 -25.74 27.75 -9.47
C PHE A 8 -26.59 26.48 -9.39
N GLU A 9 -26.56 25.77 -8.26
CA GLU A 9 -27.44 24.60 -8.02
C GLU A 9 -28.92 24.97 -8.02
N PHE A 10 -29.26 26.09 -7.39
CA PHE A 10 -30.63 26.61 -7.38
C PHE A 10 -31.10 26.93 -8.80
N LEU A 11 -30.27 27.60 -9.59
CA LEU A 11 -30.60 27.95 -10.98
C LEU A 11 -30.72 26.71 -11.89
N TYR A 12 -29.88 25.70 -11.69
CA TYR A 12 -29.96 24.43 -12.43
C TYR A 12 -31.23 23.63 -12.09
N LYS A 13 -31.67 23.60 -10.83
CA LYS A 13 -32.87 22.86 -10.41
C LYS A 13 -34.18 23.56 -10.78
N ASN A 14 -34.15 24.88 -10.96
CA ASN A 14 -35.34 25.71 -11.19
C ASN A 14 -35.25 26.43 -12.55
N GLN A 15 -34.91 25.71 -13.62
CA GLN A 15 -34.73 26.32 -14.95
C GLN A 15 -36.04 26.86 -15.53
N GLU A 16 -37.16 26.17 -15.26
CA GLU A 16 -38.49 26.48 -15.78
C GLU A 16 -39.23 27.50 -14.90
N ASP A 17 -39.07 27.44 -13.57
CA ASP A 17 -39.71 28.35 -12.61
C ASP A 17 -38.69 29.13 -11.78
N ARG A 18 -38.11 30.17 -12.39
CA ARG A 18 -37.08 31.03 -11.78
C ARG A 18 -37.64 32.09 -10.82
N HIS A 19 -38.90 32.01 -10.43
CA HIS A 19 -39.60 33.13 -9.80
C HIS A 19 -39.55 33.11 -8.26
N ASN A 20 -38.97 32.08 -7.66
CA ASN A 20 -38.87 31.98 -6.19
C ASN A 20 -37.68 32.77 -5.61
N ILE A 21 -37.76 34.10 -5.72
CA ILE A 21 -36.76 35.08 -5.26
C ILE A 21 -36.50 34.92 -3.75
N ASN A 22 -37.54 34.63 -2.97
CA ASN A 22 -37.45 34.46 -1.52
C ASN A 22 -36.67 33.19 -1.15
N GLN A 23 -36.86 32.10 -1.89
CA GLN A 23 -36.10 30.86 -1.68
C GLN A 23 -34.61 31.04 -2.00
N LEU A 24 -34.29 31.71 -3.11
CA LEU A 24 -32.89 32.03 -3.44
C LEU A 24 -32.25 32.92 -2.37
N ALA A 25 -32.94 34.00 -1.97
CA ALA A 25 -32.47 34.93 -0.95
C ALA A 25 -32.14 34.23 0.38
N LYS A 26 -33.01 33.30 0.80
CA LYS A 26 -32.84 32.48 2.00
C LYS A 26 -31.70 31.47 1.87
N LEU A 27 -31.60 30.79 0.72
CA LEU A 27 -30.60 29.74 0.47
C LEU A 27 -29.17 30.29 0.52
N VAL A 28 -28.95 31.49 -0.03
CA VAL A 28 -27.60 32.06 -0.20
C VAL A 28 -27.33 33.23 0.75
N ASN A 29 -28.25 33.47 1.69
CA ASN A 29 -28.19 34.49 2.73
C ASN A 29 -27.91 35.89 2.18
N ILE A 30 -28.73 36.35 1.23
CA ILE A 30 -28.65 37.69 0.62
C ILE A 30 -29.99 38.40 0.68
N SER A 31 -30.00 39.72 0.46
CA SER A 31 -31.25 40.49 0.37
C SER A 31 -32.13 40.02 -0.81
N VAL A 32 -33.45 40.14 -0.65
CA VAL A 32 -34.44 39.86 -1.71
C VAL A 32 -34.14 40.68 -2.98
N GLY A 33 -33.70 41.93 -2.83
CA GLY A 33 -33.31 42.78 -3.95
C GLY A 33 -32.06 42.28 -4.69
N SER A 34 -31.09 41.71 -3.98
CA SER A 34 -29.91 41.06 -4.58
C SER A 34 -30.30 39.77 -5.32
N ALA A 35 -31.17 38.95 -4.73
CA ALA A 35 -31.69 37.73 -5.37
C ALA A 35 -32.51 38.06 -6.63
N PHE A 36 -33.31 39.13 -6.60
CA PHE A 36 -34.06 39.61 -7.76
C PHE A 36 -33.14 40.04 -8.91
N LYS A 37 -32.04 40.76 -8.63
CA LYS A 37 -31.06 41.16 -9.66
C LYS A 37 -30.41 39.94 -10.33
N ILE A 38 -30.08 38.90 -9.56
CA ILE A 38 -29.51 37.64 -10.09
C ILE A 38 -30.51 36.98 -11.04
N LEU A 39 -31.77 36.83 -10.63
CA LEU A 39 -32.79 36.14 -11.43
C LEU A 39 -33.25 36.96 -12.64
N LYS A 40 -33.34 38.30 -12.51
CA LYS A 40 -33.72 39.21 -13.60
C LYS A 40 -32.78 39.12 -14.80
N ASN A 41 -31.47 39.01 -14.56
CA ASN A 41 -30.46 38.90 -15.61
C ASN A 41 -30.48 37.53 -16.33
N LEU A 42 -31.28 36.56 -15.85
CA LEU A 42 -31.37 35.21 -16.39
C LEU A 42 -32.71 34.92 -17.11
N LYS A 43 -33.65 35.88 -17.19
CA LYS A 43 -35.00 35.64 -17.73
C LYS A 43 -35.10 35.48 -19.26
N ASN A 44 -34.09 35.90 -20.03
CA ASN A 44 -34.17 35.91 -21.49
C ASN A 44 -33.63 34.62 -22.11
N GLY A 45 -34.22 33.43 -21.91
CA GLY A 45 -33.76 32.20 -22.58
C GLY A 45 -32.37 31.69 -22.19
N ASN A 46 -31.79 32.24 -21.12
CA ASN A 46 -30.51 31.78 -20.56
C ASN A 46 -30.72 30.43 -19.87
N TYR A 47 -29.78 29.51 -19.87
CA TYR A 47 -29.91 28.27 -19.07
C TYR A 47 -28.57 27.85 -18.47
N VAL A 48 -28.64 27.08 -17.38
CA VAL A 48 -27.47 26.54 -16.70
C VAL A 48 -27.34 25.09 -17.11
N GLU A 49 -26.24 24.75 -17.75
CA GLU A 49 -25.85 23.37 -18.05
C GLU A 49 -24.84 22.92 -17.00
N VAL A 50 -24.97 21.67 -16.54
CA VAL A 50 -24.00 21.06 -15.62
C VAL A 50 -23.18 20.05 -16.40
N ILE A 51 -21.87 20.26 -16.44
CA ILE A 51 -20.92 19.35 -17.08
C ILE A 51 -20.15 18.64 -15.97
N TYR A 52 -20.23 17.31 -15.98
CA TYR A 52 -19.49 16.46 -15.06
C TYR A 52 -18.20 15.98 -15.75
N GLU A 53 -17.05 16.50 -15.35
CA GLU A 53 -15.76 15.97 -15.81
C GLU A 53 -14.92 15.49 -14.63
N LYS A 54 -14.59 14.19 -14.62
CA LYS A 54 -13.72 13.54 -13.64
C LYS A 54 -14.02 13.93 -12.18
N ASN A 55 -13.33 14.94 -11.65
CA ASN A 55 -13.35 15.40 -10.27
C ASN A 55 -13.92 16.83 -10.12
N SER A 56 -14.58 17.38 -11.13
CA SER A 56 -15.11 18.74 -11.12
C SER A 56 -16.49 18.81 -11.73
N THR A 57 -17.35 19.58 -11.08
CA THR A 57 -18.65 19.97 -11.63
C THR A 57 -18.49 21.38 -12.19
N TYR A 58 -18.70 21.53 -13.49
CA TYR A 58 -18.73 22.83 -14.14
C TYR A 58 -20.18 23.27 -14.33
N TYR A 59 -20.49 24.47 -13.87
CA TYR A 59 -21.75 25.13 -14.21
C TYR A 59 -21.49 26.08 -15.37
N LYS A 60 -22.11 25.78 -16.51
CA LYS A 60 -22.03 26.57 -17.73
C LYS A 60 -23.31 27.38 -17.88
N ILE A 61 -23.22 28.70 -17.75
CA ILE A 61 -24.34 29.60 -18.08
C ILE A 61 -24.27 29.93 -19.57
N LYS A 62 -25.31 29.56 -20.31
CA LYS A 62 -25.53 30.06 -21.67
C LYS A 62 -26.46 31.25 -21.63
N LEU A 63 -26.02 32.38 -22.19
CA LEU A 63 -26.81 33.60 -22.35
C LEU A 63 -27.33 33.68 -23.79
N SER A 64 -28.61 33.97 -23.99
CA SER A 64 -29.27 33.92 -25.31
C SER A 64 -28.81 35.02 -26.27
N ASP A 65 -28.25 36.12 -25.75
CA ASP A 65 -28.02 37.35 -26.49
C ASP A 65 -26.54 37.64 -26.78
N LYS A 66 -25.59 36.86 -26.23
CA LYS A 66 -24.15 36.98 -26.53
C LYS A 66 -23.45 35.63 -26.43
N SER A 67 -22.60 35.32 -27.40
CA SER A 67 -21.69 34.15 -27.45
C SER A 67 -20.60 34.20 -26.36
N ARG A 68 -20.97 34.40 -25.10
CA ARG A 68 -20.07 34.40 -23.94
C ARG A 68 -20.48 33.25 -23.02
N GLU A 69 -19.60 32.27 -22.93
CA GLU A 69 -19.72 31.16 -22.00
C GLU A 69 -18.92 31.48 -20.74
N PHE A 70 -19.55 31.37 -19.56
CA PHE A 70 -18.85 31.48 -18.28
C PHE A 70 -18.77 30.10 -17.64
N TYR A 71 -17.56 29.69 -17.30
CA TYR A 71 -17.26 28.45 -16.60
C TYR A 71 -17.01 28.77 -15.13
N TYR A 72 -17.79 28.17 -14.23
CA TYR A 72 -17.46 28.16 -12.80
C TYR A 72 -17.10 26.74 -12.39
N GLN A 73 -15.85 26.53 -12.01
CA GLN A 73 -15.35 25.26 -11.50
C GLN A 73 -15.63 25.18 -10.01
N ILE A 74 -16.41 24.18 -9.61
CA ILE A 74 -16.50 23.78 -8.21
C ILE A 74 -15.61 22.55 -8.05
N MET A 75 -14.46 22.73 -7.41
CA MET A 75 -13.76 21.59 -6.81
C MET A 75 -14.66 21.10 -5.69
N MET A 76 -15.43 20.07 -5.96
CA MET A 76 -16.18 19.38 -4.94
C MET A 76 -15.20 18.49 -4.16
N ASP A 77 -15.38 18.39 -2.85
CA ASP A 77 -14.79 17.32 -2.01
C ASP A 77 -15.46 15.97 -2.38
N ILE A 78 -15.38 15.52 -3.64
CA ILE A 78 -16.19 14.41 -4.20
C ILE A 78 -15.85 13.08 -3.53
N ASN A 79 -14.62 12.92 -3.03
CA ASN A 79 -14.14 11.61 -2.61
C ASN A 79 -14.35 11.31 -1.12
N GLN A 80 -15.08 12.13 -0.35
CA GLN A 80 -15.28 11.86 1.08
C GLN A 80 -16.07 10.57 1.36
N GLY A 81 -16.82 10.04 0.38
CA GLY A 81 -17.60 8.79 0.51
C GLY A 81 -17.01 7.54 -0.13
N GLU A 82 -16.06 7.67 -1.07
CA GLU A 82 -15.46 6.49 -1.73
C GLU A 82 -14.33 5.88 -0.88
N LYS A 83 -14.34 4.54 -0.77
CA LYS A 83 -13.21 3.82 -0.16
C LYS A 83 -12.00 3.95 -1.08
N LYS A 84 -10.89 4.45 -0.52
CA LYS A 84 -9.59 4.51 -1.18
C LYS A 84 -9.14 3.14 -1.71
N LYS A 85 -8.50 3.13 -2.87
CA LYS A 85 -7.99 1.93 -3.54
C LYS A 85 -6.59 1.56 -3.06
N THR A 86 -5.74 2.54 -2.85
CA THR A 86 -4.39 2.45 -2.29
C THR A 86 -4.50 2.23 -0.80
N LYS A 87 -3.74 1.23 -0.34
CA LYS A 87 -3.84 0.71 1.00
C LYS A 87 -2.85 1.40 1.94
N ILE A 88 -3.14 1.42 3.22
CA ILE A 88 -2.24 1.94 4.24
C ILE A 88 -1.79 0.79 5.11
N VAL A 89 -0.47 0.60 5.20
CA VAL A 89 0.19 -0.23 6.19
C VAL A 89 0.63 0.67 7.33
N GLY A 90 0.37 0.29 8.57
CA GLY A 90 0.75 1.07 9.75
C GLY A 90 1.43 0.22 10.77
N THR A 91 2.56 0.70 11.30
CA THR A 91 3.30 0.01 12.34
C THR A 91 2.64 0.28 13.69
N ILE A 92 2.33 -0.78 14.45
CA ILE A 92 1.78 -0.65 15.80
C ILE A 92 2.93 -0.70 16.81
N GLY A 93 2.87 0.20 17.79
CA GLY A 93 3.88 0.34 18.84
C GLY A 93 3.31 1.02 20.10
N PRO A 94 4.17 1.55 20.99
CA PRO A 94 3.74 2.14 22.25
C PRO A 94 2.63 3.21 22.15
N ALA A 95 2.60 3.99 21.06
CA ALA A 95 1.59 5.04 20.86
C ALA A 95 0.23 4.49 20.37
N SER A 96 0.17 3.23 19.94
CA SER A 96 -0.98 2.67 19.21
C SER A 96 -1.37 1.24 19.60
N ASN A 97 -0.72 0.63 20.59
CA ASN A 97 -0.96 -0.76 21.00
C ASN A 97 -2.26 -0.99 21.79
N ASN A 98 -3.04 0.06 22.07
CA ASN A 98 -4.33 -0.04 22.76
C ASN A 98 -5.47 -0.43 21.78
N PRO A 99 -6.36 -1.38 22.13
CA PRO A 99 -7.48 -1.80 21.28
C PRO A 99 -8.34 -0.65 20.72
N LYS A 100 -8.63 0.38 21.54
CA LYS A 100 -9.43 1.54 21.11
C LYS A 100 -8.69 2.36 20.06
N ILE A 101 -7.37 2.51 20.18
CA ILE A 101 -6.56 3.23 19.19
C ILE A 101 -6.46 2.39 17.92
N VAL A 102 -6.18 1.10 18.02
CA VAL A 102 -6.16 0.18 16.87
C VAL A 102 -7.47 0.26 16.08
N ARG A 103 -8.63 0.17 16.75
CA ARG A 103 -9.95 0.32 16.11
C ARG A 103 -10.06 1.66 15.37
N ARG A 104 -9.71 2.76 16.03
CA ARG A 104 -9.75 4.10 15.41
C ARG A 104 -8.84 4.21 14.20
N LEU A 105 -7.65 3.61 14.22
CA LEU A 105 -6.75 3.61 13.07
C LEU A 105 -7.39 2.86 11.89
N ILE A 106 -7.99 1.68 12.13
CA ILE A 106 -8.71 0.89 11.13
C ILE A 106 -9.87 1.70 10.53
N ASP A 107 -10.72 2.27 11.38
CA ASP A 107 -11.89 3.05 10.96
C ASP A 107 -11.51 4.30 10.13
N ASN A 108 -10.29 4.81 10.31
CA ASN A 108 -9.78 5.99 9.60
C ASN A 108 -8.94 5.65 8.36
N GLY A 109 -8.82 4.37 7.99
CA GLY A 109 -8.26 3.94 6.70
C GLY A 109 -7.00 3.07 6.77
N LEU A 110 -6.62 2.56 7.95
CA LEU A 110 -5.56 1.56 8.07
C LEU A 110 -6.06 0.19 7.54
N ASP A 111 -5.38 -0.38 6.55
CA ASP A 111 -5.77 -1.66 5.91
C ASP A 111 -4.91 -2.84 6.33
N CYS A 112 -3.72 -2.59 6.90
CA CYS A 112 -2.80 -3.63 7.31
C CYS A 112 -1.93 -3.16 8.47
N ILE A 113 -1.64 -4.06 9.40
CA ILE A 113 -0.81 -3.78 10.56
C ILE A 113 0.56 -4.42 10.38
N ARG A 114 1.61 -3.64 10.60
CA ARG A 114 2.99 -4.11 10.72
C ARG A 114 3.38 -4.23 12.19
N ILE A 115 4.00 -5.36 12.55
CA ILE A 115 4.71 -5.56 13.81
C ILE A 115 6.19 -5.67 13.46
N ASN A 116 7.02 -4.78 14.02
CA ASN A 116 8.46 -4.81 13.79
C ASN A 116 9.15 -5.68 14.84
N ALA A 117 9.58 -6.88 14.43
CA ALA A 117 10.23 -7.85 15.31
C ALA A 117 11.60 -7.40 15.84
N SER A 118 12.19 -6.35 15.26
CA SER A 118 13.43 -5.74 15.78
C SER A 118 13.25 -5.01 17.11
N HIS A 119 12.00 -4.71 17.51
CA HIS A 119 11.69 -3.92 18.71
C HIS A 119 10.73 -4.62 19.68
N CYS A 120 10.45 -5.91 19.48
CA CYS A 120 9.63 -6.70 20.39
C CYS A 120 10.28 -8.05 20.70
N ASP A 121 9.91 -8.61 21.84
CA ASP A 121 10.16 -10.00 22.20
C ASP A 121 8.92 -10.87 21.89
N GLU A 122 9.01 -12.18 22.13
CA GLU A 122 7.91 -13.13 21.87
C GLU A 122 6.62 -12.74 22.60
N ASN A 123 6.72 -12.33 23.87
CA ASN A 123 5.58 -12.04 24.72
C ASN A 123 4.83 -10.79 24.27
N SER A 124 5.57 -9.70 24.04
CA SER A 124 5.02 -8.43 23.55
C SER A 124 4.44 -8.58 22.14
N ALA A 125 5.09 -9.34 21.25
CA ALA A 125 4.56 -9.64 19.93
C ALA A 125 3.23 -10.42 20.01
N LEU A 126 3.15 -11.43 20.86
CA LEU A 126 1.94 -12.24 21.07
C LEU A 126 0.78 -11.40 21.63
N GLN A 127 1.06 -10.54 22.61
CA GLN A 127 0.07 -9.61 23.18
C GLN A 127 -0.48 -8.65 22.11
N LEU A 128 0.39 -8.12 21.25
CA LEU A 128 -0.03 -7.27 20.13
C LEU A 128 -0.92 -8.03 19.15
N ILE A 129 -0.50 -9.24 18.72
CA ILE A 129 -1.31 -10.09 17.81
C ILE A 129 -2.69 -10.36 18.40
N ASN A 130 -2.76 -10.77 19.66
CA ASN A 130 -4.03 -11.03 20.34
C ASN A 130 -4.91 -9.78 20.42
N THR A 131 -4.31 -8.62 20.72
CA THR A 131 -5.02 -7.34 20.76
C THR A 131 -5.59 -6.98 19.39
N ILE A 132 -4.79 -7.13 18.34
CA ILE A 132 -5.19 -6.85 16.96
C ILE A 132 -6.32 -7.77 16.55
N ARG A 133 -6.16 -9.09 16.73
CA ARG A 133 -7.16 -10.10 16.35
C ARG A 133 -8.49 -9.95 17.11
N LYS A 134 -8.45 -9.57 18.39
CA LYS A 134 -9.65 -9.22 19.18
C LYS A 134 -10.33 -7.95 18.67
N THR A 135 -9.54 -6.97 18.21
CA THR A 135 -10.06 -5.69 17.71
C THR A 135 -10.66 -5.81 16.31
N SER A 136 -9.97 -6.55 15.43
CA SER A 136 -10.40 -6.88 14.08
C SER A 136 -9.81 -8.22 13.67
N SER A 137 -10.68 -9.21 13.43
CA SER A 137 -10.27 -10.48 12.86
C SER A 137 -9.90 -10.36 11.38
N GLU A 138 -10.30 -9.28 10.71
CA GLU A 138 -10.19 -9.12 9.25
C GLU A 138 -8.88 -8.47 8.80
N ILE A 139 -8.25 -7.66 9.66
CA ILE A 139 -7.05 -6.90 9.27
C ILE A 139 -5.82 -7.82 9.16
N PRO A 140 -5.10 -7.83 8.02
CA PRO A 140 -3.88 -8.61 7.91
C PRO A 140 -2.74 -8.05 8.77
N ILE A 141 -1.88 -8.95 9.23
CA ILE A 141 -0.66 -8.63 9.96
C ILE A 141 0.59 -9.00 9.13
N ILE A 142 1.50 -8.06 8.99
CA ILE A 142 2.88 -8.25 8.54
C ILE A 142 3.76 -8.34 9.78
N LEU A 143 4.39 -9.49 10.00
CA LEU A 143 5.51 -9.60 10.93
C LEU A 143 6.80 -9.29 10.17
N ASP A 144 7.39 -8.13 10.43
CA ASP A 144 8.62 -7.67 9.78
C ASP A 144 9.83 -8.15 10.58
N ILE A 145 10.57 -9.11 10.00
CA ILE A 145 11.71 -9.76 10.64
C ILE A 145 13.00 -8.96 10.42
N PRO A 146 13.89 -8.92 11.42
CA PRO A 146 15.07 -8.06 11.40
C PRO A 146 16.05 -8.38 10.26
N GLY A 147 16.10 -9.64 9.83
CA GLY A 147 17.09 -10.11 8.87
C GLY A 147 18.53 -10.06 9.41
N PRO A 148 19.51 -10.43 8.59
CA PRO A 148 20.91 -10.53 8.97
C PRO A 148 21.64 -9.16 9.07
N LYS A 149 21.01 -8.14 9.67
CA LYS A 149 21.62 -6.79 9.81
C LYS A 149 22.89 -6.86 10.66
N ILE A 150 24.00 -6.35 10.12
CA ILE A 150 25.26 -6.21 10.86
C ILE A 150 25.12 -5.08 11.88
N ARG A 151 25.45 -5.36 13.14
CA ARG A 151 25.29 -4.42 14.25
C ARG A 151 26.59 -4.26 15.04
N LEU A 152 26.76 -3.10 15.64
CA LEU A 152 27.79 -2.83 16.63
C LEU A 152 27.49 -3.62 17.90
N ASN A 153 28.39 -4.54 18.24
CA ASN A 153 28.30 -5.33 19.45
C ASN A 153 29.37 -4.89 20.46
N ASN A 154 29.12 -5.26 21.72
CA ASN A 154 30.07 -5.10 22.82
C ASN A 154 30.52 -3.64 23.09
N LEU A 155 29.57 -2.70 23.12
CA LEU A 155 29.81 -1.35 23.64
C LEU A 155 29.21 -1.24 25.05
N SER A 156 30.06 -1.09 26.07
CA SER A 156 29.66 -1.01 27.49
C SER A 156 29.04 0.34 27.85
N LYS A 157 29.53 1.43 27.26
CA LYS A 157 29.02 2.80 27.40
C LYS A 157 29.01 3.49 26.04
N SER A 158 28.11 4.45 25.84
CA SER A 158 28.12 5.29 24.64
C SER A 158 29.49 5.94 24.46
N LEU A 159 30.02 5.91 23.24
CA LEU A 159 31.31 6.49 22.89
C LEU A 159 31.06 7.75 22.05
N GLU A 160 31.43 8.91 22.57
CA GLU A 160 31.47 10.15 21.80
C GLU A 160 32.67 10.12 20.87
N ILE A 161 32.45 10.45 19.60
CA ILE A 161 33.47 10.41 18.55
C ILE A 161 33.51 11.75 17.84
N LYS A 162 34.73 12.17 17.47
CA LYS A 162 34.99 13.42 16.76
C LYS A 162 35.55 13.12 15.37
N SER A 163 35.29 14.04 14.43
CA SER A 163 35.91 13.98 13.12
C SER A 163 37.44 13.90 13.25
N GLY A 164 38.05 12.96 12.54
CA GLY A 164 39.48 12.66 12.60
C GLY A 164 39.86 11.50 13.50
N ASP A 165 39.00 11.09 14.45
CA ASP A 165 39.29 9.98 15.36
C ASP A 165 39.51 8.67 14.59
N ILE A 166 40.42 7.83 15.09
CA ILE A 166 40.67 6.50 14.54
C ILE A 166 40.03 5.45 15.43
N ILE A 167 39.09 4.71 14.86
CA ILE A 167 38.35 3.64 15.53
C ILE A 167 38.74 2.30 14.94
N LYS A 168 38.93 1.30 15.80
CA LYS A 168 39.25 -0.07 15.40
C LYS A 168 38.12 -1.02 15.78
N PHE A 169 37.55 -1.67 14.77
CA PHE A 169 36.58 -2.75 14.93
C PHE A 169 37.30 -4.09 14.87
N LYS A 170 37.13 -4.95 15.87
CA LYS A 170 37.66 -6.32 15.86
C LYS A 170 36.55 -7.31 15.54
N PHE A 171 36.92 -8.47 14.99
CA PHE A 171 35.97 -9.55 14.67
C PHE A 171 35.84 -10.63 15.73
N LYS A 172 36.70 -10.58 16.75
CA LYS A 172 36.68 -11.49 17.90
C LYS A 172 36.91 -10.68 19.15
N LYS A 173 36.28 -11.10 20.24
CA LYS A 173 36.46 -10.49 21.55
C LYS A 173 37.92 -10.64 21.96
N SER A 174 38.62 -9.53 22.05
CA SER A 174 39.82 -9.39 22.87
C SER A 174 39.38 -8.71 24.15
N GLY A 175 39.95 -9.05 25.31
CA GLY A 175 39.52 -8.54 26.62
C GLY A 175 39.74 -7.03 26.87
N ASP A 176 39.75 -6.20 25.83
CA ASP A 176 39.82 -4.73 25.86
C ASP A 176 38.48 -4.10 25.42
N ASP A 177 38.35 -2.77 25.59
CA ASP A 177 37.15 -1.98 25.20
C ASP A 177 37.01 -1.78 23.68
N SER A 178 37.57 -2.68 22.86
CA SER A 178 37.49 -2.56 21.41
C SER A 178 36.09 -2.87 20.86
N LEU A 179 35.67 -2.12 19.84
CA LEU A 179 34.37 -2.30 19.20
C LEU A 179 34.33 -3.64 18.48
N LEU A 180 33.27 -4.43 18.69
CA LEU A 180 33.14 -5.76 18.11
C LEU A 180 32.14 -5.77 16.95
N LEU A 181 32.52 -6.43 15.87
CA LEU A 181 31.64 -6.79 14.76
C LEU A 181 31.66 -8.31 14.58
N ASP A 182 30.49 -8.95 14.63
CA ASP A 182 30.39 -10.42 14.52
C ASP A 182 30.59 -10.91 13.08
N THR A 183 30.65 -10.00 12.11
CA THR A 183 30.87 -10.30 10.69
C THR A 183 32.32 -9.99 10.31
N PRO A 184 33.08 -10.96 9.77
CA PRO A 184 34.45 -10.74 9.31
C PRO A 184 34.44 -9.93 7.99
N LEU A 185 34.51 -8.61 8.11
CA LEU A 185 34.32 -7.68 6.98
C LEU A 185 35.57 -7.44 6.12
N HIS A 186 36.74 -7.93 6.53
CA HIS A 186 38.02 -7.69 5.85
C HIS A 186 38.09 -8.15 4.40
N LYS A 187 37.21 -9.07 3.99
CA LYS A 187 37.10 -9.53 2.60
C LYS A 187 36.21 -8.64 1.72
N PHE A 188 35.40 -7.78 2.34
CA PHE A 188 34.37 -7.00 1.65
C PHE A 188 34.72 -5.52 1.57
N VAL A 189 35.53 -5.01 2.51
CA VAL A 189 35.91 -3.59 2.55
C VAL A 189 37.37 -3.37 2.16
N SER A 190 37.62 -2.29 1.41
CA SER A 190 38.96 -1.84 1.00
C SER A 190 39.25 -0.45 1.55
N LYS A 191 40.54 -0.06 1.57
CA LYS A 191 40.95 1.30 1.96
C LYS A 191 40.19 2.34 1.14
N GLY A 192 39.66 3.36 1.81
CA GLY A 192 38.85 4.41 1.22
C GLY A 192 37.35 4.15 1.22
N HIS A 193 36.90 2.89 1.39
CA HIS A 193 35.47 2.59 1.47
C HIS A 193 34.82 3.25 2.68
N ARG A 194 33.55 3.67 2.51
CA ARG A 194 32.73 4.20 3.58
C ARG A 194 31.99 3.09 4.32
N ILE A 195 31.84 3.29 5.63
CA ILE A 195 30.96 2.52 6.50
C ILE A 195 30.06 3.52 7.21
N LEU A 196 28.76 3.33 7.09
CA LEU A 196 27.77 4.18 7.74
C LEU A 196 27.26 3.50 9.00
N VAL A 197 27.05 4.27 10.07
CA VAL A 197 26.52 3.79 11.34
C VAL A 197 25.28 4.60 11.73
N ASP A 198 24.28 3.92 12.29
CA ASP A 198 22.98 4.50 12.69
C ASP A 198 22.29 5.22 11.52
N ASP A 199 22.09 4.49 10.42
CA ASP A 199 21.39 4.95 9.21
C ASP A 199 22.03 6.21 8.60
N GLY A 200 23.38 6.23 8.55
CA GLY A 200 24.15 7.31 7.93
C GLY A 200 24.46 8.51 8.82
N LYS A 201 24.02 8.53 10.08
CA LYS A 201 24.35 9.64 11.00
C LYS A 201 25.84 9.75 11.31
N ILE A 202 26.56 8.63 11.29
CA ILE A 202 28.00 8.58 11.46
C ILE A 202 28.60 7.94 10.21
N GLU A 203 29.55 8.65 9.59
CA GLU A 203 30.30 8.19 8.45
C GLU A 203 31.74 7.88 8.86
N LEU A 204 32.20 6.68 8.49
CA LEU A 204 33.53 6.20 8.74
C LEU A 204 34.22 5.90 7.41
N ARG A 205 35.52 6.18 7.30
CA ARG A 205 36.35 5.83 6.15
C ARG A 205 37.37 4.77 6.52
N VAL A 206 37.38 3.65 5.80
CA VAL A 206 38.31 2.54 6.03
C VAL A 206 39.74 3.00 5.73
N LEU A 207 40.62 2.91 6.72
CA LEU A 207 42.06 3.17 6.57
C LEU A 207 42.82 1.89 6.18
N GLY A 208 42.34 0.75 6.67
CA GLY A 208 42.89 -0.58 6.35
C GLY A 208 42.10 -1.69 7.03
N SER A 209 42.22 -2.90 6.50
CA SER A 209 41.58 -4.10 7.03
C SER A 209 42.61 -5.25 7.16
N SER A 210 42.38 -6.11 8.14
CA SER A 210 43.14 -7.33 8.37
C SER A 210 42.18 -8.46 8.74
N LYS A 211 42.65 -9.72 8.76
CA LYS A 211 41.81 -10.87 9.14
C LYS A 211 41.15 -10.74 10.53
N SER A 212 41.66 -9.88 11.41
CA SER A 212 41.19 -9.72 12.79
C SER A 212 40.48 -8.39 13.07
N SER A 213 40.65 -7.37 12.21
CA SER A 213 40.13 -6.04 12.49
C SER A 213 40.03 -5.14 11.25
N ILE A 214 39.24 -4.07 11.38
CA ILE A 214 39.21 -2.93 10.46
C ILE A 214 39.49 -1.65 11.24
N SER A 215 40.37 -0.80 10.72
CA SER A 215 40.60 0.54 11.26
C SER A 215 39.92 1.57 10.36
N CYS A 216 39.17 2.49 10.95
CA CYS A 216 38.45 3.54 10.25
C CYS A 216 38.74 4.91 10.84
N GLN A 217 38.74 5.93 9.99
CA GLN A 217 38.70 7.33 10.40
C GLN A 217 37.25 7.80 10.49
N VAL A 218 36.89 8.49 11.56
CA VAL A 218 35.59 9.14 11.73
C VAL A 218 35.54 10.41 10.88
N LEU A 219 34.50 10.58 10.07
CA LEU A 219 34.38 11.76 9.21
C LEU A 219 33.54 12.88 9.84
N ASN A 220 32.64 12.56 10.76
CA ASN A 220 31.79 13.53 11.43
C ASN A 220 31.59 13.19 12.91
N ASN A 221 31.25 14.22 13.70
CA ASN A 221 30.99 14.05 15.13
C ASN A 221 29.73 13.21 15.35
N GLY A 222 29.70 12.44 16.44
CA GLY A 222 28.53 11.63 16.79
C GLY A 222 28.71 10.83 18.08
N ILE A 223 27.71 10.02 18.39
CA ILE A 223 27.72 9.12 19.54
C ILE A 223 27.46 7.71 19.04
N LEU A 224 28.42 6.80 19.26
CA LEU A 224 28.23 5.38 19.05
C LEU A 224 27.55 4.78 20.26
N THR A 225 26.49 3.99 20.03
CA THR A 225 25.84 3.22 21.08
C THR A 225 25.81 1.73 20.70
N LYS A 226 25.50 0.88 21.68
CA LYS A 226 25.33 -0.56 21.45
C LYS A 226 24.21 -0.83 20.43
N SER A 227 24.36 -1.90 19.66
CA SER A 227 23.37 -2.46 18.73
C SER A 227 22.98 -1.57 17.54
N LYS A 228 23.73 -0.51 17.27
CA LYS A 228 23.53 0.32 16.06
C LYS A 228 23.88 -0.47 14.81
N GLY A 229 23.07 -0.31 13.76
CA GLY A 229 23.28 -0.96 12.47
C GLY A 229 24.45 -0.33 11.71
N LEU A 230 25.11 -1.15 10.90
CA LEU A 230 26.12 -0.71 9.94
C LEU A 230 25.63 -0.94 8.51
N ASN A 231 25.96 -0.01 7.62
CA ASN A 231 25.69 -0.05 6.19
C ASN A 231 26.98 0.16 5.39
N PHE A 232 27.05 -0.42 4.20
CA PHE A 232 28.29 -0.55 3.43
C PHE A 232 28.13 0.02 2.00
N PRO A 233 27.97 1.34 1.84
CA PRO A 233 27.62 1.98 0.57
C PRO A 233 28.70 1.91 -0.51
N ASP A 234 29.86 1.32 -0.26
CA ASP A 234 30.94 1.14 -1.24
C ASP A 234 31.34 -0.34 -1.40
N SER A 235 30.59 -1.28 -0.83
CA SER A 235 30.94 -2.70 -0.83
C SER A 235 29.72 -3.60 -1.09
N PHE A 236 29.99 -4.85 -1.48
CA PHE A 236 28.99 -5.92 -1.56
C PHE A 236 29.27 -6.86 -0.40
N VAL A 237 28.53 -6.71 0.70
CA VAL A 237 28.77 -7.47 1.93
C VAL A 237 27.93 -8.74 1.92
N ASP A 238 28.57 -9.86 2.23
CA ASP A 238 27.82 -11.08 2.51
C ASP A 238 27.23 -11.03 3.92
N TYR A 239 25.93 -10.74 3.98
CA TYR A 239 25.15 -10.81 5.21
C TYR A 239 24.91 -12.25 5.70
N GLY A 240 25.32 -13.27 4.94
CA GLY A 240 25.16 -14.68 5.29
C GLY A 240 23.76 -15.22 4.98
N ASP A 241 23.47 -16.42 5.47
CA ASP A 241 22.15 -17.03 5.39
C ASP A 241 21.20 -16.48 6.48
N MET A 242 19.94 -16.87 6.38
CA MET A 242 18.90 -16.58 7.39
C MET A 242 19.39 -16.93 8.81
N SER A 243 19.31 -15.96 9.72
CA SER A 243 19.78 -16.14 11.10
C SER A 243 18.88 -17.08 11.91
N GLU A 244 19.39 -17.63 13.02
CA GLU A 244 18.57 -18.42 13.95
C GLU A 244 17.41 -17.61 14.54
N ASN A 245 17.63 -16.30 14.75
CA ASN A 245 16.58 -15.38 15.18
C ASN A 245 15.48 -15.22 14.11
N ASP A 246 15.85 -15.14 12.83
CA ASP A 246 14.85 -15.10 11.75
C ASP A 246 14.06 -16.41 11.68
N LYS A 247 14.72 -17.57 11.80
CA LYS A 247 14.05 -18.89 11.87
C LYS A 247 13.08 -18.98 13.04
N PHE A 248 13.45 -18.43 14.20
CA PHE A 248 12.57 -18.32 15.35
C PHE A 248 11.31 -17.50 15.01
N TRP A 249 11.46 -16.29 14.45
CA TRP A 249 10.33 -15.43 14.10
C TRP A 249 9.42 -16.04 13.02
N ILE A 250 9.98 -16.79 12.08
CA ILE A 250 9.19 -17.52 11.08
C ILE A 250 8.34 -18.60 11.73
N LYS A 251 8.91 -19.41 12.64
CA LYS A 251 8.15 -20.42 13.40
C LYS A 251 7.08 -19.76 14.28
N PHE A 252 7.41 -18.65 14.92
CA PHE A 252 6.46 -17.85 15.68
C PHE A 252 5.30 -17.35 14.80
N ALA A 253 5.59 -16.85 13.60
CA ALA A 253 4.58 -16.40 12.64
C ALA A 253 3.64 -17.53 12.21
N MET A 254 4.19 -18.72 11.96
CA MET A 254 3.41 -19.92 11.63
C MET A 254 2.48 -20.35 12.77
N LYS A 255 2.99 -20.37 14.01
CA LYS A 255 2.23 -20.72 15.21
C LYS A 255 1.07 -19.76 15.49
N ASN A 256 1.23 -18.48 15.16
CA ASN A 256 0.28 -17.42 15.51
C ASN A 256 -0.57 -16.91 14.34
N ASP A 257 -0.69 -17.68 13.25
CA ASP A 257 -1.50 -17.37 12.07
C ASP A 257 -1.27 -15.94 11.50
N ILE A 258 0.00 -15.56 11.39
CA ILE A 258 0.40 -14.32 10.72
C ILE A 258 0.15 -14.40 9.22
N ASP A 259 -0.23 -13.30 8.59
CA ASP A 259 -0.61 -13.26 7.17
C ASP A 259 0.60 -13.12 6.25
N PHE A 260 1.56 -12.30 6.65
CA PHE A 260 2.75 -11.95 5.89
C PHE A 260 4.02 -11.93 6.74
N ILE A 261 5.15 -12.32 6.14
CA ILE A 261 6.48 -12.04 6.68
C ILE A 261 7.12 -10.96 5.80
N GLY A 262 7.46 -9.83 6.40
CA GLY A 262 8.36 -8.84 5.80
C GLY A 262 9.79 -9.28 6.05
N THR A 263 10.58 -9.53 5.01
CA THR A 263 11.96 -10.02 5.16
C THR A 263 12.97 -8.96 4.72
N SER A 264 13.83 -8.57 5.66
CA SER A 264 14.92 -7.62 5.46
C SER A 264 16.13 -8.28 4.77
N PHE A 265 16.97 -7.46 4.14
CA PHE A 265 18.24 -7.77 3.48
C PHE A 265 18.16 -8.88 2.42
N VAL A 266 17.05 -8.92 1.67
CA VAL A 266 16.94 -9.79 0.50
C VAL A 266 17.94 -9.32 -0.56
N ARG A 267 18.66 -10.26 -1.17
CA ARG A 267 19.66 -9.96 -2.22
C ARG A 267 19.36 -10.67 -3.52
N SER A 268 18.67 -11.81 -3.45
CA SER A 268 18.44 -12.68 -4.59
C SER A 268 17.12 -13.43 -4.52
N GLN A 269 16.72 -14.02 -5.64
CA GLN A 269 15.60 -14.98 -5.68
C GLN A 269 15.84 -16.18 -4.75
N SER A 270 17.10 -16.61 -4.58
CA SER A 270 17.45 -17.76 -3.73
C SER A 270 17.07 -17.52 -2.27
N ASP A 271 17.23 -16.29 -1.77
CA ASP A 271 16.86 -15.93 -0.40
C ASP A 271 15.36 -16.13 -0.15
N ILE A 272 14.53 -15.74 -1.13
CA ILE A 272 13.08 -15.93 -1.06
C ILE A 272 12.71 -17.42 -1.17
N LYS A 273 13.36 -18.18 -2.05
CA LYS A 273 13.13 -19.63 -2.18
C LYS A 273 13.47 -20.37 -0.89
N LYS A 274 14.57 -20.01 -0.23
CA LYS A 274 14.94 -20.57 1.09
C LYS A 274 13.84 -20.29 2.12
N LEU A 275 13.34 -19.05 2.19
CA LEU A 275 12.24 -18.69 3.09
C LEU A 275 10.93 -19.43 2.76
N ASN A 276 10.58 -19.55 1.48
CA ASN A 276 9.40 -20.29 1.02
C ASN A 276 9.47 -21.76 1.46
N ARG A 277 10.64 -22.41 1.36
CA ARG A 277 10.85 -23.79 1.84
C ARG A 277 10.65 -23.92 3.35
N VAL A 278 11.13 -22.96 4.14
CA VAL A 278 10.88 -22.93 5.60
C VAL A 278 9.38 -22.77 5.90
N LEU A 279 8.66 -21.99 5.08
CA LEU A 279 7.20 -21.85 5.13
C LEU A 279 6.44 -23.04 4.51
N GLY A 280 7.15 -24.07 4.05
CA GLY A 280 6.60 -25.32 3.55
C GLY A 280 6.04 -25.26 2.13
N TYR A 281 6.59 -24.45 1.22
CA TYR A 281 6.22 -24.47 -0.21
C TYR A 281 7.41 -24.16 -1.13
N ASP A 282 7.45 -24.77 -2.32
CA ASP A 282 8.59 -24.61 -3.24
C ASP A 282 8.53 -23.35 -4.08
N SER A 283 7.32 -22.89 -4.41
CA SER A 283 7.12 -21.62 -5.13
C SER A 283 5.77 -20.96 -4.81
N LEU A 284 5.64 -19.66 -5.07
CA LEU A 284 4.37 -18.96 -4.96
C LEU A 284 3.25 -19.52 -5.85
N LYS A 285 3.60 -20.18 -6.95
CA LYS A 285 2.64 -20.78 -7.89
C LYS A 285 1.93 -21.98 -7.26
N GLU A 286 2.59 -22.65 -6.32
CA GLU A 286 2.09 -23.84 -5.63
C GLU A 286 1.37 -23.50 -4.31
N VAL A 287 1.39 -22.24 -3.88
CA VAL A 287 0.71 -21.86 -2.64
C VAL A 287 -0.79 -21.93 -2.81
N VAL A 288 -1.33 -23.11 -2.52
CA VAL A 288 -2.75 -23.33 -2.30
C VAL A 288 -3.17 -22.50 -1.07
N GLY A 289 -4.23 -21.69 -1.23
CA GLY A 289 -4.62 -20.63 -0.31
C GLY A 289 -4.64 -21.05 1.16
N GLY A 290 -4.00 -20.24 2.01
CA GLY A 290 -3.90 -20.47 3.46
C GLY A 290 -2.50 -20.39 4.06
N LYS A 291 -1.42 -20.27 3.26
CA LYS A 291 -0.04 -20.12 3.79
C LYS A 291 0.38 -18.65 3.94
N ILE A 292 1.35 -18.42 4.82
CA ILE A 292 2.02 -17.13 4.99
C ILE A 292 2.69 -16.71 3.67
N LYS A 293 2.59 -15.42 3.33
CA LYS A 293 3.18 -14.86 2.12
C LYS A 293 4.39 -13.99 2.45
N VAL A 294 5.39 -14.00 1.57
CA VAL A 294 6.62 -13.23 1.76
C VAL A 294 6.51 -11.86 1.09
N ILE A 295 6.78 -10.80 1.85
CA ILE A 295 7.01 -9.45 1.35
C ILE A 295 8.52 -9.18 1.42
N ALA A 296 9.17 -9.11 0.26
CA ALA A 296 10.61 -8.90 0.20
C ALA A 296 10.94 -7.41 0.27
N LYS A 297 11.86 -7.02 1.16
CA LYS A 297 12.35 -5.64 1.22
C LYS A 297 13.46 -5.42 0.19
N ILE A 298 13.30 -4.40 -0.65
CA ILE A 298 14.35 -3.93 -1.57
C ILE A 298 15.08 -2.79 -0.89
N GLU A 299 16.21 -3.11 -0.28
CA GLU A 299 16.96 -2.20 0.59
C GLU A 299 18.48 -2.30 0.43
N THR A 300 18.97 -3.20 -0.41
CA THR A 300 20.40 -3.40 -0.68
C THR A 300 20.74 -3.14 -2.15
N LYS A 301 22.01 -2.89 -2.45
CA LYS A 301 22.49 -2.76 -3.85
C LYS A 301 22.27 -4.03 -4.67
N GLU A 302 22.49 -5.18 -4.06
CA GLU A 302 22.27 -6.49 -4.64
C GLU A 302 20.80 -6.67 -5.00
N ALA A 303 19.89 -6.26 -4.11
CA ALA A 303 18.46 -6.27 -4.39
C ALA A 303 18.12 -5.41 -5.62
N ILE A 304 18.72 -4.23 -5.75
CA ILE A 304 18.53 -3.38 -6.94
C ILE A 304 19.04 -4.05 -8.21
N LYS A 305 20.12 -4.84 -8.16
CA LYS A 305 20.59 -5.57 -9.34
C LYS A 305 19.65 -6.72 -9.73
N ASN A 306 19.06 -7.38 -8.74
CA ASN A 306 18.29 -8.62 -8.91
C ASN A 306 16.77 -8.43 -8.70
N TYR A 307 16.27 -7.19 -8.77
CA TYR A 307 14.90 -6.85 -8.36
C TYR A 307 13.85 -7.62 -9.15
N LYS A 308 14.07 -7.87 -10.45
CA LYS A 308 13.11 -8.57 -11.32
C LYS A 308 12.90 -10.01 -10.88
N GLU A 309 13.97 -10.71 -10.56
CA GLU A 309 13.94 -12.10 -10.10
C GLU A 309 13.38 -12.21 -8.67
N ILE A 310 13.69 -11.22 -7.81
CA ILE A 310 13.11 -11.10 -6.47
C ILE A 310 11.60 -10.89 -6.55
N ILE A 311 11.12 -9.94 -7.37
CA ILE A 311 9.69 -9.66 -7.59
C ILE A 311 8.96 -10.91 -8.08
N SER A 312 9.59 -11.67 -8.99
CA SER A 312 9.01 -12.90 -9.55
C SER A 312 8.68 -13.92 -8.47
N GLU A 313 9.54 -14.05 -7.45
CA GLU A 313 9.42 -15.06 -6.39
C GLU A 313 8.74 -14.55 -5.10
N ALA A 314 8.78 -13.24 -4.82
CA ALA A 314 8.12 -12.64 -3.67
C ALA A 314 6.62 -12.42 -3.91
N TYR A 315 5.78 -12.49 -2.85
CA TYR A 315 4.35 -12.23 -3.02
C TYR A 315 4.10 -10.76 -3.27
N GLY A 316 4.82 -9.91 -2.54
CA GLY A 316 4.88 -8.47 -2.74
C GLY A 316 6.26 -7.93 -2.40
N ILE A 317 6.47 -6.66 -2.71
CA ILE A 317 7.70 -5.92 -2.43
C ILE A 317 7.43 -4.82 -1.42
N MET A 318 8.39 -4.55 -0.56
CA MET A 318 8.46 -3.32 0.23
C MET A 318 9.73 -2.56 -0.17
N ILE A 319 9.58 -1.34 -0.67
CA ILE A 319 10.73 -0.47 -1.00
C ILE A 319 11.07 0.29 0.28
N ASP A 320 12.11 -0.15 1.01
CA ASP A 320 12.54 0.51 2.23
C ASP A 320 13.54 1.62 1.90
N ARG A 321 13.03 2.85 1.79
CA ARG A 321 13.81 4.00 1.35
C ARG A 321 14.90 4.39 2.33
N GLY A 322 14.74 4.10 3.63
CA GLY A 322 15.71 4.45 4.66
C GLY A 322 17.00 3.64 4.54
N ASP A 323 16.88 2.31 4.59
CA ASP A 323 18.03 1.42 4.40
C ASP A 323 18.59 1.56 2.96
N LEU A 324 17.74 1.72 1.94
CA LEU A 324 18.19 1.94 0.56
C LEU A 324 19.00 3.24 0.39
N ALA A 325 18.66 4.30 1.12
CA ALA A 325 19.43 5.55 1.15
C ALA A 325 20.79 5.39 1.83
N SER A 326 20.89 4.47 2.80
CA SER A 326 22.14 4.15 3.47
C SER A 326 23.05 3.25 2.62
N GLU A 327 22.47 2.46 1.72
CA GLU A 327 23.21 1.57 0.81
C GLU A 327 23.52 2.20 -0.56
N THR A 328 22.85 3.29 -0.93
CA THR A 328 22.99 3.93 -2.24
C THR A 328 23.09 5.46 -2.14
N ARG A 329 23.05 6.15 -3.28
CA ARG A 329 22.99 7.62 -3.28
C ARG A 329 21.52 8.05 -3.17
N PHE A 330 21.20 8.95 -2.25
CA PHE A 330 19.80 9.29 -1.99
C PHE A 330 19.08 9.87 -3.24
N GLU A 331 19.79 10.57 -4.12
CA GLU A 331 19.22 11.16 -5.34
C GLU A 331 18.71 10.13 -6.37
N ILE A 332 19.15 8.86 -6.30
CA ILE A 332 18.68 7.83 -7.23
C ILE A 332 17.39 7.14 -6.76
N ILE A 333 17.01 7.30 -5.49
CA ILE A 333 15.86 6.60 -4.88
C ILE A 333 14.54 6.89 -5.61
N PRO A 334 14.18 8.16 -5.92
CA PRO A 334 12.92 8.43 -6.61
C PRO A 334 12.82 7.72 -7.97
N ARG A 335 13.95 7.63 -8.69
CA ARG A 335 14.01 6.90 -9.97
C ARG A 335 13.85 5.40 -9.78
N LEU A 336 14.56 4.82 -8.80
CA LEU A 336 14.48 3.39 -8.51
C LEU A 336 13.07 2.98 -8.06
N GLN A 337 12.43 3.79 -7.21
CA GLN A 337 11.06 3.58 -6.77
C GLN A 337 10.11 3.43 -7.97
N LYS A 338 10.14 4.37 -8.92
CA LYS A 338 9.29 4.31 -10.12
C LYS A 338 9.51 3.03 -10.94
N ILE A 339 10.78 2.66 -11.16
CA ILE A 339 11.15 1.44 -11.91
C ILE A 339 10.63 0.18 -11.21
N ILE A 340 10.80 0.08 -9.89
CA ILE A 340 10.39 -1.09 -9.11
C ILE A 340 8.86 -1.18 -9.04
N ILE A 341 8.15 -0.06 -8.84
CA ILE A 341 6.69 -0.02 -8.85
C ILE A 341 6.16 -0.49 -10.20
N GLU A 342 6.74 0.01 -11.29
CA GLU A 342 6.34 -0.36 -12.64
C GLU A 342 6.51 -1.86 -12.89
N GLU A 343 7.64 -2.43 -12.48
CA GLU A 343 7.91 -3.86 -12.60
C GLU A 343 6.97 -4.71 -11.72
N CYS A 344 6.67 -4.25 -10.50
CA CYS A 344 5.70 -4.91 -9.61
C CYS A 344 4.30 -4.93 -10.25
N ASN A 345 3.83 -3.79 -10.77
CA ASN A 345 2.54 -3.69 -11.44
C ASN A 345 2.50 -4.58 -12.70
N ARG A 346 3.57 -4.59 -13.49
CA ARG A 346 3.70 -5.46 -14.67
C ARG A 346 3.56 -6.94 -14.33
N GLN A 347 4.19 -7.40 -13.24
CA GLN A 347 4.13 -8.79 -12.77
C GLN A 347 2.91 -9.10 -11.88
N GLY A 348 2.04 -8.12 -11.62
CA GLY A 348 0.92 -8.27 -10.70
C GLY A 348 1.34 -8.61 -9.28
N LYS A 349 2.34 -7.91 -8.74
CA LYS A 349 2.81 -8.02 -7.35
C LYS A 349 2.46 -6.74 -6.60
N PRO A 350 1.83 -6.79 -5.40
CA PRO A 350 1.67 -5.61 -4.58
C PRO A 350 3.02 -5.02 -4.18
N VAL A 351 3.11 -3.70 -4.21
CA VAL A 351 4.29 -2.93 -3.79
C VAL A 351 3.92 -1.95 -2.70
N ILE A 352 4.72 -1.93 -1.63
CA ILE A 352 4.57 -1.08 -0.46
C ILE A 352 5.71 -0.06 -0.48
N ILE A 353 5.40 1.23 -0.42
CA ILE A 353 6.40 2.30 -0.26
C ILE A 353 6.55 2.58 1.23
N ALA A 354 7.77 2.43 1.73
CA ALA A 354 8.08 2.47 3.15
C ALA A 354 9.05 3.60 3.51
N THR A 355 8.96 3.99 4.79
CA THR A 355 9.84 4.93 5.49
C THR A 355 9.65 6.39 5.08
N GLN A 356 9.54 7.29 6.07
CA GLN A 356 9.46 8.75 5.90
C GLN A 356 8.36 9.26 4.96
N MET A 357 7.17 8.66 5.00
CA MET A 357 6.02 9.16 4.22
C MET A 357 5.38 10.38 4.90
N LEU A 358 5.36 10.42 6.24
CA LEU A 358 4.85 11.52 7.07
C LEU A 358 5.72 11.72 8.32
N ASP A 359 7.05 11.63 8.17
CA ASP A 359 8.02 11.63 9.28
C ASP A 359 7.85 12.80 10.26
N SER A 360 7.59 14.00 9.73
CA SER A 360 7.36 15.20 10.53
C SER A 360 6.15 15.06 11.47
N MET A 361 5.18 14.21 11.14
CA MET A 361 3.99 13.96 11.95
C MET A 361 4.24 13.06 13.17
N VAL A 362 5.46 12.53 13.33
CA VAL A 362 5.89 11.91 14.59
C VAL A 362 5.80 12.93 15.74
N SER A 363 6.20 14.17 15.48
CA SER A 363 6.28 15.23 16.49
C SER A 363 5.32 16.40 16.23
N ASN A 364 4.80 16.56 15.00
CA ASN A 364 3.94 17.66 14.60
C ASN A 364 2.53 17.19 14.20
N PRO A 365 1.49 18.01 14.41
CA PRO A 365 0.12 17.64 14.03
C PRO A 365 -0.18 17.78 12.53
N GLN A 366 0.74 18.34 11.74
CA GLN A 366 0.58 18.60 10.31
C GLN A 366 1.86 18.19 9.57
N PRO A 367 1.74 17.66 8.34
CA PRO A 367 2.89 17.33 7.52
C PRO A 367 3.45 18.55 6.78
N THR A 368 4.63 18.37 6.22
CA THR A 368 5.24 19.28 5.26
C THR A 368 4.63 19.13 3.87
N LYS A 369 4.77 20.15 3.02
CA LYS A 369 4.34 20.08 1.61
C LYS A 369 5.10 19.00 0.83
N ALA A 370 6.37 18.75 1.18
CA ALA A 370 7.19 17.72 0.54
C ALA A 370 6.63 16.31 0.79
N GLU A 371 6.22 16.02 2.03
CA GLU A 371 5.60 14.73 2.39
C GLU A 371 4.26 14.51 1.70
N ILE A 372 3.43 15.56 1.60
CA ILE A 372 2.18 15.50 0.82
C ILE A 372 2.47 15.17 -0.65
N SER A 373 3.46 15.83 -1.25
CA SER A 373 3.86 15.57 -2.63
C SER A 373 4.42 14.16 -2.82
N ASP A 374 5.17 13.64 -1.85
CA ASP A 374 5.74 12.29 -1.89
C ASP A 374 4.65 11.20 -1.85
N ILE A 375 3.65 11.36 -0.97
CA ILE A 375 2.45 10.51 -0.95
C ILE A 375 1.73 10.57 -2.29
N ALA A 376 1.44 11.79 -2.77
CA ALA A 376 0.74 12.00 -4.04
C ALA A 376 1.44 11.29 -5.20
N ASN A 377 2.74 11.53 -5.35
CA ASN A 377 3.55 10.91 -6.41
C ASN A 377 3.61 9.38 -6.29
N SER A 378 3.72 8.84 -5.08
CA SER A 378 3.75 7.39 -4.85
C SER A 378 2.44 6.71 -5.25
N VAL A 379 1.29 7.37 -5.04
CA VAL A 379 -0.01 6.90 -5.52
C VAL A 379 -0.09 6.96 -7.04
N LEU A 380 0.30 8.09 -7.65
CA LEU A 380 0.30 8.29 -9.11
C LEU A 380 1.23 7.31 -9.84
N ASP A 381 2.36 6.96 -9.23
CA ASP A 381 3.28 5.94 -9.72
C ASP A 381 2.67 4.53 -9.71
N GLY A 382 1.57 4.35 -8.97
CA GLY A 382 0.80 3.11 -8.95
C GLY A 382 1.16 2.18 -7.80
N ALA A 383 1.66 2.70 -6.67
CA ALA A 383 1.88 1.89 -5.47
C ALA A 383 0.61 1.14 -5.05
N SER A 384 0.76 -0.04 -4.43
CA SER A 384 -0.38 -0.75 -3.84
C SER A 384 -0.68 -0.27 -2.44
N CYS A 385 0.38 -0.07 -1.65
CA CYS A 385 0.28 0.45 -0.31
C CYS A 385 1.32 1.53 -0.05
N LEU A 386 1.00 2.43 0.88
CA LEU A 386 1.95 3.31 1.53
C LEU A 386 2.06 2.91 3.01
N MET A 387 3.23 3.08 3.61
CA MET A 387 3.49 2.64 4.97
C MET A 387 3.81 3.80 5.92
N LEU A 388 3.17 3.77 7.09
CA LEU A 388 3.50 4.57 8.25
C LEU A 388 4.34 3.72 9.23
N SER A 389 5.49 4.25 9.61
CA SER A 389 6.49 3.61 10.47
C SER A 389 6.42 4.19 11.88
N ALA A 390 7.29 5.16 12.19
CA ALA A 390 7.34 5.78 13.52
C ALA A 390 6.08 6.60 13.81
N GLU A 391 5.46 7.15 12.77
CA GLU A 391 4.27 8.01 12.83
C GLU A 391 3.14 7.36 13.62
N THR A 392 2.86 6.08 13.35
CA THR A 392 1.82 5.31 14.06
C THR A 392 2.35 4.53 15.24
N ALA A 393 3.63 4.11 15.22
CA ALA A 393 4.20 3.27 16.28
C ALA A 393 4.53 4.05 17.56
N ALA A 394 5.15 5.22 17.44
CA ALA A 394 5.68 5.99 18.57
C ALA A 394 5.37 7.50 18.48
N GLY A 395 4.75 7.96 17.40
CA GLY A 395 4.41 9.36 17.18
C GLY A 395 3.33 9.89 18.13
N LYS A 396 3.30 11.22 18.29
CA LYS A 396 2.29 11.93 19.10
C LYS A 396 0.91 11.96 18.43
N TYR A 397 0.85 11.84 17.10
CA TYR A 397 -0.36 12.01 16.29
C TYR A 397 -0.66 10.81 15.39
N PRO A 398 -0.74 9.57 15.91
CA PRO A 398 -0.86 8.37 15.09
C PRO A 398 -2.16 8.33 14.28
N LEU A 399 -3.25 8.84 14.85
CA LEU A 399 -4.55 8.91 14.16
C LEU A 399 -4.55 9.95 13.05
N ASP A 400 -3.97 11.12 13.30
CA ASP A 400 -3.94 12.21 12.32
C ASP A 400 -3.03 11.87 11.15
N ALA A 401 -1.95 11.12 11.37
CA ALA A 401 -1.11 10.57 10.30
C ALA A 401 -1.92 9.66 9.35
N VAL A 402 -2.69 8.71 9.89
CA VAL A 402 -3.55 7.81 9.06
C VAL A 402 -4.64 8.59 8.32
N LYS A 403 -5.29 9.55 8.99
CA LYS A 403 -6.31 10.42 8.36
C LYS A 403 -5.72 11.25 7.23
N THR A 404 -4.55 11.85 7.47
CA THR A 404 -3.85 12.69 6.51
C THR A 404 -3.47 11.88 5.28
N MET A 405 -2.80 10.74 5.46
CA MET A 405 -2.46 9.83 4.36
C MET A 405 -3.71 9.39 3.60
N SER A 406 -4.79 9.01 4.29
CA SER A 406 -6.05 8.64 3.65
C SER A 406 -6.68 9.78 2.84
N LYS A 407 -6.60 11.02 3.34
CA LYS A 407 -7.12 12.20 2.64
C LYS A 407 -6.33 12.47 1.36
N VAL A 408 -5.00 12.48 1.43
CA VAL A 408 -4.15 12.70 0.26
C VAL A 408 -4.36 11.61 -0.78
N ILE A 409 -4.41 10.33 -0.37
CA ILE A 409 -4.68 9.22 -1.27
C ILE A 409 -6.00 9.43 -2.04
N ARG A 410 -7.09 9.75 -1.33
CA ARG A 410 -8.40 9.95 -1.97
C ARG A 410 -8.40 11.12 -2.95
N GLU A 411 -7.63 12.17 -2.67
CA GLU A 411 -7.55 13.34 -3.55
C GLU A 411 -6.92 12.98 -4.91
N VAL A 412 -5.83 12.20 -4.90
CA VAL A 412 -5.02 11.96 -6.11
C VAL A 412 -5.42 10.70 -6.90
N GLU A 413 -6.18 9.78 -6.29
CA GLU A 413 -6.50 8.49 -6.92
C GLU A 413 -7.32 8.59 -8.21
N GLY A 414 -8.11 9.65 -8.38
CA GLY A 414 -8.88 9.90 -9.62
C GLY A 414 -7.99 10.17 -10.84
N GLU A 415 -6.70 10.43 -10.64
CA GLU A 415 -5.74 10.83 -11.68
C GLU A 415 -4.76 9.72 -12.08
N ILE A 416 -4.89 8.51 -11.52
CA ILE A 416 -3.99 7.40 -11.84
C ILE A 416 -4.05 7.09 -13.34
N VAL A 417 -2.96 7.40 -14.03
CA VAL A 417 -2.80 7.12 -15.46
C VAL A 417 -2.70 5.61 -15.64
N LYS A 418 -3.70 5.02 -16.30
CA LYS A 418 -3.67 3.60 -16.67
C LYS A 418 -2.53 3.37 -17.66
N LYS A 419 -1.43 2.76 -17.21
CA LYS A 419 -0.39 2.23 -18.10
C LYS A 419 -0.84 0.87 -18.62
N ASN A 420 -1.02 0.77 -19.94
CA ASN A 420 -1.20 -0.53 -20.59
C ASN A 420 0.17 -1.21 -20.64
N PHE A 421 0.39 -2.20 -19.77
CA PHE A 421 1.55 -3.07 -19.90
C PHE A 421 1.31 -4.05 -21.06
N SER A 422 2.21 -4.05 -22.04
CA SER A 422 2.25 -5.11 -23.04
C SER A 422 2.44 -6.46 -22.35
N PRO A 423 1.75 -7.52 -22.79
CA PRO A 423 1.96 -8.85 -22.23
C PRO A 423 3.42 -9.27 -22.40
N ASP A 424 4.00 -9.87 -21.37
CA ASP A 424 5.33 -10.49 -21.48
C ASP A 424 5.26 -11.71 -22.41
N ARG A 425 6.41 -12.28 -22.80
CA ARG A 425 6.46 -13.45 -23.72
C ARG A 425 5.73 -14.71 -23.22
N ASN A 426 5.29 -14.74 -21.96
CA ASN A 426 4.60 -15.87 -21.32
C ASN A 426 3.21 -15.49 -20.79
N VAL A 427 2.26 -15.24 -21.70
CA VAL A 427 0.87 -14.90 -21.35
C VAL A 427 0.15 -16.11 -20.74
N THR A 428 -0.46 -15.94 -19.57
CA THR A 428 -1.29 -16.98 -18.93
C THR A 428 -2.78 -16.85 -19.29
N PHE A 429 -3.56 -17.91 -19.09
CA PHE A 429 -5.03 -17.85 -19.22
C PHE A 429 -5.65 -16.72 -18.40
N THR A 430 -5.16 -16.53 -17.17
CA THR A 430 -5.65 -15.46 -16.30
C THR A 430 -5.28 -14.08 -16.82
N ASP A 431 -4.12 -13.91 -17.47
CA ASP A 431 -3.76 -12.64 -18.11
C ASP A 431 -4.73 -12.29 -19.24
N CYS A 432 -5.10 -13.27 -20.08
CA CYS A 432 -6.08 -13.08 -21.15
C CYS A 432 -7.45 -12.66 -20.60
N ILE A 433 -7.95 -13.36 -19.57
CA ILE A 433 -9.23 -13.06 -18.92
C ILE A 433 -9.21 -11.64 -18.32
N VAL A 434 -8.16 -11.30 -17.59
CA VAL A 434 -8.03 -9.99 -16.94
C VAL A 434 -7.91 -8.86 -17.97
N ASN A 435 -7.22 -9.09 -19.09
CA ASN A 435 -7.16 -8.14 -20.20
C ASN A 435 -8.54 -7.97 -20.86
N ALA A 436 -9.27 -9.05 -21.12
CA ALA A 436 -10.62 -8.98 -21.67
C ALA A 436 -11.57 -8.20 -20.75
N ILE A 437 -11.54 -8.46 -19.43
CA ILE A 437 -12.29 -7.71 -18.42
C ILE A 437 -11.94 -6.21 -18.47
N SER A 438 -10.66 -5.87 -18.62
CA SER A 438 -10.21 -4.48 -18.75
C SER A 438 -10.81 -3.79 -19.99
N GLU A 439 -10.88 -4.47 -21.12
CA GLU A 439 -11.49 -3.93 -22.34
C GLU A 439 -13.01 -3.80 -22.21
N ILE A 440 -13.69 -4.78 -21.61
CA ILE A 440 -15.13 -4.72 -21.34
C ILE A 440 -15.46 -3.52 -20.44
N ASP A 441 -14.71 -3.28 -19.36
CA ASP A 441 -14.93 -2.12 -18.49
C ASP A 441 -14.70 -0.78 -19.21
N LYS A 442 -13.71 -0.71 -20.11
CA LYS A 442 -13.48 0.50 -20.92
C LYS A 442 -14.69 0.84 -21.79
N MET A 443 -15.35 -0.17 -22.36
CA MET A 443 -16.48 0.01 -23.29
C MET A 443 -17.80 0.24 -22.57
N LEU A 444 -18.11 -0.59 -21.57
CA LEU A 444 -19.44 -0.65 -20.95
C LEU A 444 -19.49 -0.02 -19.56
N ARG A 445 -18.36 0.42 -19.00
CA ARG A 445 -18.25 1.03 -17.66
C ARG A 445 -18.99 0.25 -16.58
N MET A 446 -18.48 -0.93 -16.23
CA MET A 446 -19.06 -1.81 -15.21
C MET A 446 -19.19 -1.11 -13.84
N ASP A 447 -20.20 -1.45 -13.05
CA ASP A 447 -20.31 -0.95 -11.68
C ASP A 447 -19.33 -1.67 -10.74
N ALA A 448 -19.20 -2.99 -10.92
CA ALA A 448 -18.31 -3.82 -10.13
C ALA A 448 -17.81 -5.06 -10.89
N ILE A 449 -16.68 -5.58 -10.42
CA ILE A 449 -16.13 -6.87 -10.83
C ILE A 449 -16.14 -7.79 -9.60
N LEU A 450 -16.90 -8.88 -9.66
CA LEU A 450 -16.93 -9.92 -8.64
C LEU A 450 -15.99 -11.05 -9.09
N VAL A 451 -14.93 -11.29 -8.31
CA VAL A 451 -13.96 -12.35 -8.58
C VAL A 451 -13.99 -13.40 -7.49
N ILE A 452 -14.40 -14.61 -7.83
CA ILE A 452 -14.37 -15.76 -6.93
C ILE A 452 -12.97 -16.37 -6.99
N THR A 453 -12.29 -16.47 -5.84
CA THR A 453 -10.89 -16.90 -5.77
C THR A 453 -10.56 -17.70 -4.51
N SER A 454 -9.86 -18.82 -4.69
CA SER A 454 -9.40 -19.68 -3.59
C SER A 454 -7.99 -19.34 -3.09
N GLY A 455 -7.23 -18.53 -3.83
CA GLY A 455 -5.83 -18.19 -3.51
C GLY A 455 -5.48 -16.72 -3.73
N GLY A 456 -6.42 -15.90 -4.20
CA GLY A 456 -6.24 -14.45 -4.43
C GLY A 456 -5.47 -14.08 -5.70
N TYR A 457 -5.03 -15.06 -6.50
CA TYR A 457 -4.22 -14.81 -7.71
C TYR A 457 -4.93 -13.89 -8.70
N THR A 458 -6.16 -14.23 -9.10
CA THR A 458 -6.96 -13.46 -10.06
C THR A 458 -7.31 -12.07 -9.55
N ALA A 459 -7.64 -11.94 -8.27
CA ALA A 459 -7.86 -10.65 -7.63
C ALA A 459 -6.60 -9.77 -7.72
N ARG A 460 -5.43 -10.35 -7.47
CA ARG A 460 -4.15 -9.64 -7.59
C ARG A 460 -3.84 -9.21 -9.04
N MET A 461 -4.15 -10.05 -10.02
CA MET A 461 -3.99 -9.69 -11.44
C MET A 461 -4.97 -8.60 -11.87
N LEU A 462 -6.22 -8.63 -11.39
CA LEU A 462 -7.18 -7.54 -11.62
C LEU A 462 -6.73 -6.22 -10.99
N ALA A 463 -6.18 -6.27 -9.77
CA ALA A 463 -5.64 -5.12 -9.07
C ALA A 463 -4.51 -4.42 -9.85
N SER A 464 -3.67 -5.19 -10.54
CA SER A 464 -2.54 -4.64 -11.29
C SER A 464 -2.95 -3.88 -12.54
N LYS A 465 -4.16 -4.11 -13.07
CA LYS A 465 -4.73 -3.35 -14.19
C LYS A 465 -5.28 -1.98 -13.79
N LYS A 466 -5.26 -1.65 -12.49
CA LYS A 466 -5.72 -0.37 -11.95
C LYS A 466 -7.12 0.03 -12.48
N LEU A 467 -8.04 -0.93 -12.48
CA LEU A 467 -9.38 -0.75 -13.05
C LEU A 467 -10.19 0.30 -12.29
N ARG A 468 -11.12 0.95 -13.02
CA ARG A 468 -12.05 1.93 -12.45
C ARG A 468 -13.10 1.27 -11.54
N PRO A 469 -13.81 0.20 -11.94
CA PRO A 469 -14.84 -0.42 -11.11
C PRO A 469 -14.28 -0.94 -9.81
N ARG A 470 -15.15 -1.04 -8.81
CA ARG A 470 -14.83 -1.73 -7.57
C ARG A 470 -14.62 -3.21 -7.85
N ILE A 471 -13.51 -3.77 -7.36
CA ILE A 471 -13.24 -5.22 -7.48
C ILE A 471 -13.54 -5.88 -6.13
N ILE A 472 -14.52 -6.78 -6.12
CA ILE A 472 -14.96 -7.53 -4.94
C ILE A 472 -14.37 -8.93 -5.04
N ALA A 473 -13.40 -9.23 -4.19
CA ALA A 473 -12.71 -10.52 -4.20
C ALA A 473 -13.31 -11.48 -3.17
N ILE A 474 -13.93 -12.53 -3.66
CA ILE A 474 -14.79 -13.44 -2.89
C ILE A 474 -14.02 -14.72 -2.60
N THR A 475 -13.98 -15.11 -1.32
CA THR A 475 -13.31 -16.34 -0.89
C THR A 475 -13.98 -16.93 0.34
N ASN A 476 -13.85 -18.25 0.52
CA ASN A 476 -14.26 -18.95 1.74
C ASN A 476 -13.09 -19.18 2.71
N LYS A 477 -11.88 -18.73 2.35
CA LYS A 477 -10.67 -18.92 3.16
C LYS A 477 -10.29 -17.67 3.93
N GLU A 478 -10.33 -17.77 5.26
CA GLU A 478 -10.05 -16.67 6.18
C GLU A 478 -8.72 -15.97 5.89
N LYS A 479 -7.62 -16.72 5.79
CA LYS A 479 -6.30 -16.12 5.57
C LYS A 479 -6.17 -15.44 4.20
N VAL A 480 -6.77 -16.01 3.15
CA VAL A 480 -6.78 -15.39 1.82
C VAL A 480 -7.59 -14.10 1.84
N PHE A 481 -8.73 -14.09 2.54
CA PHE A 481 -9.54 -12.91 2.77
C PHE A 481 -8.72 -11.78 3.42
N ARG A 482 -8.00 -12.07 4.52
CA ARG A 482 -7.11 -11.08 5.16
C ARG A 482 -6.00 -10.63 4.22
N GLN A 483 -5.31 -11.56 3.56
CA GLN A 483 -4.20 -11.25 2.66
C GLN A 483 -4.59 -10.34 1.48
N MET A 484 -5.82 -10.44 0.98
CA MET A 484 -6.26 -9.60 -0.14
C MET A 484 -6.45 -8.12 0.23
N HIS A 485 -6.44 -7.74 1.51
CA HIS A 485 -6.61 -6.34 1.93
C HIS A 485 -5.46 -5.43 1.50
N ILE A 486 -4.25 -5.96 1.23
CA ILE A 486 -3.11 -5.17 0.73
C ILE A 486 -3.13 -4.94 -0.79
N LEU A 487 -4.09 -5.52 -1.50
CA LEU A 487 -4.19 -5.40 -2.94
C LEU A 487 -4.93 -4.11 -3.32
N TRP A 488 -4.32 -3.33 -4.21
CA TRP A 488 -4.89 -2.07 -4.69
C TRP A 488 -6.30 -2.27 -5.26
N GLY A 489 -7.26 -1.45 -4.83
CA GLY A 489 -8.64 -1.44 -5.35
C GLY A 489 -9.49 -2.67 -5.00
N ILE A 490 -8.92 -3.67 -4.32
CA ILE A 490 -9.64 -4.87 -3.90
C ILE A 490 -10.44 -4.58 -2.63
N THR A 491 -11.69 -5.01 -2.63
CA THR A 491 -12.55 -5.21 -1.47
C THR A 491 -12.70 -6.71 -1.23
N PRO A 492 -12.01 -7.30 -0.24
CA PRO A 492 -12.22 -8.70 0.10
C PRO A 492 -13.63 -8.92 0.66
N MET A 493 -14.23 -10.06 0.35
CA MET A 493 -15.51 -10.50 0.89
C MET A 493 -15.43 -11.98 1.21
N LYS A 494 -15.65 -12.32 2.49
CA LYS A 494 -15.74 -13.71 2.92
C LYS A 494 -17.16 -14.23 2.77
N ILE A 495 -17.32 -15.44 2.24
CA ILE A 495 -18.59 -16.17 2.25
C ILE A 495 -18.41 -17.54 2.90
N ALA A 496 -19.48 -18.09 3.47
CA ALA A 496 -19.46 -19.42 4.07
C ALA A 496 -19.70 -20.54 3.06
N ALA A 497 -20.30 -20.22 1.91
CA ALA A 497 -20.58 -21.19 0.86
C ALA A 497 -19.28 -21.86 0.40
N ASP A 498 -19.38 -23.16 0.10
CA ASP A 498 -18.29 -23.83 -0.57
C ASP A 498 -18.13 -23.25 -1.98
N LEU A 499 -16.88 -23.02 -2.36
CA LEU A 499 -16.49 -22.43 -3.63
C LEU A 499 -15.75 -23.47 -4.48
N GLU A 500 -15.88 -24.76 -4.17
CA GLU A 500 -15.35 -25.85 -5.00
C GLU A 500 -16.11 -26.00 -6.33
N ASP A 501 -17.42 -25.72 -6.35
CA ASP A 501 -18.20 -25.64 -7.58
C ASP A 501 -18.93 -24.29 -7.65
N ILE A 502 -18.62 -23.50 -8.69
CA ILE A 502 -19.25 -22.19 -8.91
C ILE A 502 -20.52 -22.37 -9.74
N THR A 503 -21.58 -22.95 -9.16
CA THR A 503 -22.88 -23.03 -9.83
C THR A 503 -23.61 -21.69 -9.80
N ASN A 504 -24.74 -21.59 -10.50
CA ASN A 504 -25.57 -20.38 -10.45
C ASN A 504 -26.10 -20.06 -9.04
N ARG A 505 -26.26 -21.08 -8.18
CA ARG A 505 -26.66 -20.90 -6.78
C ARG A 505 -25.58 -20.20 -5.96
N GLU A 506 -24.32 -20.64 -6.05
CA GLU A 506 -23.18 -20.02 -5.35
C GLU A 506 -22.92 -18.61 -5.88
N LYS A 507 -23.05 -18.38 -7.19
CA LYS A 507 -22.97 -17.04 -7.79
C LYS A 507 -24.06 -16.12 -7.24
N ALA A 508 -25.31 -16.59 -7.15
CA ALA A 508 -26.42 -15.81 -6.60
C ALA A 508 -26.23 -15.50 -5.11
N ALA A 509 -25.70 -16.45 -4.32
CA ALA A 509 -25.35 -16.22 -2.93
C ALA A 509 -24.25 -15.16 -2.78
N ALA A 510 -23.21 -15.22 -3.61
CA ALA A 510 -22.13 -14.24 -3.65
C ALA A 510 -22.64 -12.84 -4.01
N ILE A 511 -23.49 -12.71 -5.04
CA ILE A 511 -24.13 -11.45 -5.43
C ILE A 511 -25.02 -10.92 -4.30
N THR A 512 -25.82 -11.78 -3.67
CA THR A 512 -26.72 -11.40 -2.58
C THR A 512 -25.96 -10.87 -1.37
N GLU A 513 -24.86 -11.52 -0.97
CA GLU A 513 -24.01 -11.03 0.12
C GLU A 513 -23.34 -9.70 -0.24
N ALA A 514 -22.90 -9.52 -1.50
CA ALA A 514 -22.35 -8.25 -1.96
C ALA A 514 -23.38 -7.11 -1.91
N ILE A 515 -24.66 -7.38 -2.23
CA ILE A 515 -25.76 -6.41 -2.04
C ILE A 515 -25.96 -6.12 -0.55
N LYS A 516 -26.02 -7.15 0.30
CA LYS A 516 -26.22 -7.01 1.75
C LYS A 516 -25.13 -6.16 2.41
N LYS A 517 -23.89 -6.27 1.95
CA LYS A 517 -22.76 -5.43 2.40
C LYS A 517 -22.73 -4.03 1.78
N GLY A 518 -23.70 -3.70 0.92
CA GLY A 518 -23.77 -2.41 0.22
C GLY A 518 -22.64 -2.22 -0.79
N PHE A 519 -22.07 -3.30 -1.34
CA PHE A 519 -20.99 -3.22 -2.31
C PHE A 519 -21.47 -3.03 -3.74
N ILE A 520 -22.67 -3.55 -4.03
CA ILE A 520 -23.41 -3.42 -5.30
C ILE A 520 -24.90 -3.26 -5.00
N THR A 521 -25.69 -2.92 -6.02
CA THR A 521 -27.15 -2.81 -5.92
C THR A 521 -27.83 -3.81 -6.87
N LYS A 522 -29.16 -3.96 -6.76
CA LYS A 522 -29.93 -4.82 -7.67
C LYS A 522 -29.91 -4.34 -9.13
N THR A 523 -29.61 -3.06 -9.37
CA THR A 523 -29.53 -2.48 -10.72
C THR A 523 -28.11 -2.45 -11.26
N SER A 524 -27.12 -2.92 -10.50
CA SER A 524 -25.73 -2.86 -10.92
C SER A 524 -25.45 -3.76 -12.13
N LEU A 525 -24.65 -3.26 -13.05
CA LEU A 525 -24.05 -4.02 -14.15
C LEU A 525 -22.69 -4.55 -13.70
N ILE A 526 -22.57 -5.87 -13.61
CA ILE A 526 -21.39 -6.52 -13.04
C ILE A 526 -20.71 -7.46 -14.02
N ILE A 527 -19.40 -7.63 -13.84
CA ILE A 527 -18.66 -8.79 -14.35
C ILE A 527 -18.51 -9.79 -13.21
N LEU A 528 -18.83 -11.06 -13.47
CA LEU A 528 -18.51 -12.19 -12.60
C LEU A 528 -17.41 -13.02 -13.25
N THR A 529 -16.33 -13.29 -12.52
CA THR A 529 -15.20 -14.11 -13.01
C THR A 529 -14.72 -15.08 -11.94
N GLY A 530 -14.18 -16.22 -12.37
CA GLY A 530 -13.78 -17.31 -11.49
C GLY A 530 -13.19 -18.49 -12.25
N SER A 531 -13.00 -19.60 -11.54
CA SER A 531 -12.58 -20.89 -12.12
C SER A 531 -13.79 -21.81 -12.12
N VAL A 532 -14.21 -22.31 -13.28
CA VAL A 532 -15.33 -23.27 -13.35
C VAL A 532 -14.89 -24.68 -12.95
N PHE A 533 -13.63 -25.04 -13.21
CA PHE A 533 -13.11 -26.39 -12.99
C PHE A 533 -12.06 -26.43 -11.87
N HIS A 534 -12.47 -26.71 -10.63
CA HIS A 534 -11.56 -26.69 -9.48
C HIS A 534 -10.60 -27.89 -9.40
N PHE A 535 -10.94 -29.03 -10.02
CA PHE A 535 -10.25 -30.31 -9.82
C PHE A 535 -9.00 -30.56 -10.68
N LYS A 536 -8.79 -29.83 -11.79
CA LYS A 536 -7.64 -30.09 -12.71
C LYS A 536 -6.67 -28.93 -12.87
N SER A 537 -7.15 -27.69 -12.82
CA SER A 537 -6.30 -26.50 -12.82
C SER A 537 -7.05 -25.32 -12.20
N LYS A 538 -6.57 -24.78 -11.08
CA LYS A 538 -7.16 -23.63 -10.36
C LYS A 538 -6.98 -22.30 -11.12
N ARG A 539 -7.21 -22.30 -12.43
CA ARG A 539 -6.99 -21.17 -13.34
C ARG A 539 -8.32 -20.52 -13.64
N THR A 540 -8.39 -19.20 -13.52
CA THR A 540 -9.58 -18.45 -13.95
C THR A 540 -9.80 -18.61 -15.45
N ASN A 541 -11.02 -18.98 -15.82
CA ASN A 541 -11.42 -19.33 -17.18
C ASN A 541 -12.84 -18.88 -17.55
N MET A 542 -13.47 -18.03 -16.74
CA MET A 542 -14.85 -17.59 -16.93
C MET A 542 -14.96 -16.06 -16.86
N ILE A 543 -15.75 -15.49 -17.77
CA ILE A 543 -16.25 -14.11 -17.70
C ILE A 543 -17.73 -14.17 -18.00
N GLU A 544 -18.54 -13.66 -17.08
CA GLU A 544 -19.97 -13.45 -17.28
C GLU A 544 -20.30 -11.98 -17.04
N MET A 545 -21.23 -11.42 -17.81
CA MET A 545 -21.76 -10.08 -17.61
C MET A 545 -23.23 -10.19 -17.25
N HIS A 546 -23.63 -9.52 -16.18
CA HIS A 546 -25.01 -9.62 -15.67
C HIS A 546 -25.51 -8.25 -15.22
N LYS A 547 -26.78 -7.96 -15.51
CA LYS A 547 -27.55 -7.07 -14.63
C LYS A 547 -27.97 -7.90 -13.43
N VAL A 548 -27.72 -7.38 -12.23
CA VAL A 548 -27.89 -8.13 -10.98
C VAL A 548 -29.32 -8.67 -10.80
N ASN A 549 -30.34 -7.85 -11.08
CA ASN A 549 -31.75 -8.28 -10.99
C ASN A 549 -32.08 -9.42 -11.96
N GLU A 550 -31.71 -9.30 -13.24
CA GLU A 550 -31.96 -10.31 -14.27
C GLU A 550 -31.36 -11.67 -13.88
N PHE A 551 -30.12 -11.68 -13.38
CA PHE A 551 -29.46 -12.90 -12.92
C PHE A 551 -30.15 -13.51 -11.70
N LEU A 552 -30.48 -12.70 -10.69
CA LEU A 552 -31.13 -13.20 -9.47
C LEU A 552 -32.53 -13.74 -9.73
N ASP A 553 -33.29 -13.15 -10.66
CA ASP A 553 -34.61 -13.62 -11.03
C ASP A 553 -34.52 -14.92 -11.83
N PHE A 554 -33.55 -15.04 -12.75
CA PHE A 554 -33.27 -16.29 -13.47
C PHE A 554 -32.97 -17.45 -12.50
N VAL A 555 -32.12 -17.24 -11.49
CA VAL A 555 -31.78 -18.29 -10.52
C VAL A 555 -32.98 -18.67 -9.65
N LYS A 556 -33.83 -17.72 -9.27
CA LYS A 556 -35.06 -18.04 -8.51
C LYS A 556 -36.06 -18.85 -9.33
N SER A 557 -36.15 -18.60 -10.64
CA SER A 557 -37.08 -19.30 -11.51
C SER A 557 -36.61 -20.69 -11.94
N ASN A 558 -35.31 -21.00 -11.84
CA ASN A 558 -34.71 -22.22 -12.39
C ASN A 558 -33.80 -22.98 -11.40
N GLY A 559 -33.81 -22.63 -10.12
CA GLY A 559 -32.81 -23.08 -9.13
C GLY A 559 -33.38 -23.76 -7.90
#